data_AF-A0A6L3T766-F1
#
_entry.id   AF-A0A6L3T766-F1
#
_cell.length_a   1.000
_cell.length_b   1.000
_cell.length_c   1.000
_cell.angle_alpha   90.00
_cell.angle_beta   90.00
_cell.angle_gamma   90.00
#
_symmetry.space_group_name_H-M   'P 1'
#
loop_
_entity.id
_entity.type
_entity.pdbx_description
1 polymer ?
#
loop_
_entity_poly.entity_id
_entity_poly.type
_entity_poly.pdbx_seq_one_letter_code
_entity_poly.pdbx_strand_id
1 'polypeptide(L)'
;MTRISSDLPDGVQRLLVWCSLGCALVRDGRGWRLDVPGGLPIARRPFPKPIQDRTAQAAIQRGARVFKPADLFGADDLARAA
;
A
#
# COMPACT_ATOMS: atom_id res chain seq x y z
N MET A 1 15.10 -0.18 -8.88
CA MET A 1 14.33 -1.43 -9.13
C MET A 1 14.43 -2.30 -7.88
N THR A 2 13.39 -2.37 -7.05
CA THR A 2 13.40 -3.17 -5.83
C THR A 2 13.35 -4.65 -6.20
N ARG A 3 14.41 -5.41 -5.91
CA ARG A 3 14.41 -6.87 -6.11
C ARG A 3 13.50 -7.50 -5.05
N ILE A 4 12.41 -8.10 -5.49
CA ILE A 4 11.51 -8.86 -4.61
C ILE A 4 12.17 -10.22 -4.38
N SER A 5 12.61 -10.49 -3.14
CA SER A 5 13.21 -11.76 -2.75
C SER A 5 12.14 -12.86 -2.68
N SER A 6 12.46 -14.03 -3.25
CA SER A 6 11.60 -15.22 -3.25
C SER A 6 11.42 -15.87 -1.88
N ASP A 7 12.24 -15.50 -0.90
CA ASP A 7 12.19 -16.01 0.48
C ASP A 7 11.08 -15.37 1.31
N LEU A 8 10.40 -14.36 0.74
CA LEU A 8 9.30 -13.67 1.41
C LEU A 8 8.02 -14.51 1.37
N PRO A 9 7.15 -14.41 2.39
CA PRO A 9 5.82 -15.00 2.32
C PRO A 9 5.05 -14.49 1.10
N ASP A 10 4.26 -15.35 0.45
CA ASP A 10 3.48 -15.04 -0.77
C ASP A 10 2.64 -13.77 -0.62
N GLY A 11 2.09 -13.54 0.57
CA GLY A 11 1.32 -12.33 0.88
C GLY A 11 2.16 -11.05 0.77
N VAL A 12 3.40 -11.07 1.27
CA VAL A 12 4.32 -9.92 1.22
C VAL A 12 4.80 -9.68 -0.20
N GLN A 13 5.16 -10.75 -0.92
CA GLN A 13 5.57 -10.64 -2.34
C GLN A 13 4.47 -10.00 -3.18
N ARG A 14 3.22 -10.45 -3.03
CA ARG A 14 2.06 -9.88 -3.73
C ARG A 14 1.88 -8.39 -3.45
N LEU A 15 2.03 -7.95 -2.19
CA LEU A 15 1.91 -6.54 -1.85
C LEU A 15 3.01 -5.70 -2.49
N LEU A 16 4.25 -6.20 -2.52
CA LEU A 16 5.36 -5.51 -3.18
C LEU A 16 5.15 -5.39 -4.69
N VAL A 17 4.63 -6.43 -5.34
CA VAL A 17 4.25 -6.39 -6.77
C VAL A 17 3.19 -5.33 -6.99
N TRP A 18 2.10 -5.33 -6.22
CA TRP A 18 1.05 -4.30 -6.35
C TRP A 18 1.60 -2.89 -6.12
N CYS A 19 2.47 -2.70 -5.14
CA CYS A 19 3.11 -1.41 -4.91
C CYS A 19 4.00 -0.98 -6.10
N SER A 20 4.67 -1.93 -6.75
CA SER A 20 5.47 -1.64 -7.96
C SER A 20 4.61 -1.27 -9.18
N LEU A 21 3.35 -1.71 -9.20
CA LEU A 21 2.35 -1.33 -10.22
C LEU A 21 1.67 0.01 -9.91
N GLY A 22 2.10 0.72 -8.86
CA GLY A 22 1.58 2.03 -8.48
C GLY A 22 0.47 2.01 -7.44
N CYS A 23 0.08 0.84 -6.93
CA CYS A 23 -0.82 0.75 -5.78
C CYS A 23 -0.12 1.21 -4.49
N ALA A 24 -0.91 1.52 -3.47
CA ALA A 24 -0.39 1.86 -2.14
C ALA A 24 -1.18 1.14 -1.04
N LEU A 25 -0.52 0.82 0.06
CA LEU A 25 -1.18 0.34 1.25
C LEU A 25 -1.87 1.52 1.97
N VAL A 26 -3.13 1.34 2.31
CA VAL A 26 -3.93 2.28 3.10
C VAL A 26 -4.47 1.55 4.33
N ARG A 27 -4.39 2.20 5.48
CA ARG A 27 -5.04 1.72 6.71
C ARG A 27 -6.37 2.43 6.85
N ASP A 28 -7.45 1.68 6.89
CA ASP A 28 -8.77 2.17 7.32
C ASP A 28 -9.11 1.64 8.71
N GLY A 29 -10.19 2.13 9.32
CA GLY A 29 -10.63 1.71 10.66
C GLY A 29 -10.97 0.22 10.78
N ARG A 30 -10.98 -0.54 9.67
CA ARG A 30 -11.27 -1.98 9.62
C ARG A 30 -10.03 -2.82 9.27
N GLY A 31 -8.91 -2.20 8.88
CA GLY A 31 -7.65 -2.89 8.62
C GLY A 31 -6.85 -2.29 7.46
N TRP A 32 -5.94 -3.11 6.90
CA TRP A 32 -5.13 -2.72 5.75
C TRP A 32 -5.80 -3.12 4.44
N ARG A 33 -5.78 -2.21 3.48
CA ARG A 33 -6.24 -2.41 2.11
C ARG A 33 -5.21 -1.87 1.11
N LEU A 34 -5.35 -2.29 -0.15
CA LEU A 34 -4.63 -1.66 -1.26
C LEU A 34 -5.53 -0.59 -1.89
N ASP A 35 -5.00 0.61 -1.98
CA ASP A 35 -5.50 1.67 -2.82
C ASP A 35 -4.91 1.53 -4.22
N VAL A 36 -5.77 1.54 -5.22
CA VAL A 36 -5.43 1.25 -6.61
C VAL A 36 -5.58 2.54 -7.40
N PRO A 37 -4.54 2.99 -8.15
CA PRO A 37 -4.65 4.20 -8.94
C PRO A 37 -5.78 4.10 -9.97
N GLY A 38 -6.56 5.17 -10.09
CA GLY A 38 -7.66 5.29 -11.05
C GLY A 38 -7.15 5.17 -12.48
N GLY A 39 -7.25 3.96 -13.04
CA GLY A 39 -6.68 3.63 -14.35
C GLY A 39 -6.31 2.15 -14.48
N LEU A 40 -6.12 1.44 -13.36
CA LEU A 40 -6.03 -0.01 -13.40
C LEU A 40 -7.44 -0.62 -13.51
N PRO A 41 -7.69 -1.56 -14.44
CA PRO A 41 -8.96 -2.25 -14.52
C PRO A 41 -9.12 -3.13 -13.26
N ILE A 42 -9.78 -2.59 -12.25
CA ILE A 42 -10.16 -3.36 -11.06
C ILE A 42 -11.28 -4.30 -11.53
N ALA A 43 -10.92 -5.56 -11.82
CA ALA A 43 -11.91 -6.61 -11.95
C ALA A 43 -12.81 -6.54 -10.71
N ARG A 44 -14.13 -6.42 -10.88
CA ARG A 44 -15.17 -6.40 -9.83
C ARG A 44 -15.21 -7.71 -9.05
N ARG A 45 -14.07 -8.17 -8.54
CA ARG A 45 -13.96 -9.27 -7.59
C ARG A 45 -14.26 -8.72 -6.19
N PRO A 46 -14.79 -9.56 -5.29
CA PRO A 46 -14.99 -9.16 -3.91
C PRO A 46 -13.71 -8.53 -3.38
N PHE A 47 -13.86 -7.40 -2.69
CA PHE A 47 -12.77 -6.66 -2.04
C PHE A 47 -11.77 -7.67 -1.45
N PRO A 48 -10.46 -7.54 -1.72
CA PRO A 48 -9.49 -8.48 -1.21
C PRO A 48 -9.66 -8.61 0.30
N LYS A 49 -9.54 -9.84 0.82
CA LYS A 49 -9.55 -10.12 2.26
C LYS A 49 -8.68 -9.07 2.98
N PRO A 50 -9.12 -8.55 4.14
CA PRO A 50 -8.35 -7.56 4.88
C PRO A 50 -6.91 -8.06 5.03
N ILE A 51 -5.96 -7.21 4.64
CA ILE A 51 -4.54 -7.56 4.71
C ILE A 51 -4.19 -7.64 6.19
N GLN A 52 -3.66 -8.79 6.60
CA GLN A 52 -3.22 -8.98 7.98
C GLN A 52 -2.15 -7.94 8.34
N ASP A 53 -2.23 -7.37 9.54
CA ASP A 53 -1.27 -6.37 10.03
C ASP A 53 0.18 -6.85 9.89
N ARG A 54 0.47 -8.11 10.25
CA ARG A 54 1.82 -8.69 10.13
C ARG A 54 2.34 -8.63 8.69
N THR A 55 1.49 -8.93 7.72
CA THR A 55 1.86 -8.93 6.29
C THR A 55 2.03 -7.52 5.76
N ALA A 56 1.15 -6.60 6.15
CA ALA A 56 1.27 -5.18 5.79
C ALA A 56 2.57 -4.58 6.35
N GLN A 57 2.84 -4.78 7.65
CA GLN A 57 4.05 -4.29 8.31
C GLN A 57 5.32 -4.86 7.66
N ALA A 58 5.34 -6.18 7.38
CA ALA A 58 6.46 -6.80 6.68
C ALA A 58 6.69 -6.22 5.28
N ALA A 59 5.62 -5.92 4.53
CA ALA A 59 5.74 -5.27 3.23
C ALA A 59 6.25 -3.82 3.35
N ILE A 60 5.76 -3.06 4.33
CA ILE A 60 6.18 -1.68 4.60
C ILE A 60 7.68 -1.62 4.93
N GLN A 61 8.16 -2.51 5.79
CA GLN A 61 9.59 -2.62 6.13
C GLN A 61 10.47 -2.93 4.91
N ARG A 62 9.90 -3.51 3.85
CA ARG A 62 10.57 -3.82 2.58
C ARG A 62 10.38 -2.74 1.51
N GLY A 63 9.78 -1.61 1.87
CA GLY A 63 9.59 -0.46 0.97
C GLY A 63 8.26 -0.45 0.22
N ALA A 64 7.25 -1.19 0.67
CA ALA A 64 5.90 -1.03 0.14
C ALA A 64 5.41 0.41 0.37
N ARG A 65 4.82 0.99 -0.67
CA ARG A 65 4.32 2.37 -0.62
C ARG A 65 3.10 2.41 0.31
N VAL A 66 3.12 3.33 1.28
CA VAL A 66 1.98 3.59 2.16
C VAL A 66 1.39 4.94 1.79
N PHE A 67 0.09 4.98 1.55
CA PHE A 67 -0.64 6.22 1.42
C PHE A 67 -1.34 6.50 2.74
N LYS A 68 -0.95 7.59 3.41
CA LYS A 68 -1.81 8.17 4.44
C LYS A 68 -2.88 8.93 3.66
N PRO A 69 -4.19 8.70 3.89
CA PRO A 69 -5.19 9.58 3.33
C PRO A 69 -4.78 11.00 3.72
N ALA A 70 -4.54 11.84 2.72
CA ALA A 70 -4.20 13.23 2.95
C ALA A 70 -5.28 13.77 3.89
N ASP A 71 -4.84 14.29 5.03
CA ASP A 71 -5.72 15.02 5.91
C ASP A 71 -6.32 16.13 5.03
N LEU A 72 -7.60 16.00 4.67
CA LEU A 72 -8.29 16.99 3.83
C LEU A 72 -8.37 18.36 4.53
N PHE A 73 -7.82 18.45 5.75
CA PHE A 73 -7.69 19.62 6.60
C PHE A 73 -6.23 19.96 6.98
N GLY A 74 -5.19 19.30 6.44
CA GLY A 74 -3.83 19.39 7.01
C GLY A 74 -2.67 19.23 6.03
N ALA A 75 -2.72 19.85 4.85
CA ALA A 75 -1.60 19.85 3.90
C ALA A 75 -1.05 21.26 3.59
N ASP A 76 -0.93 22.12 4.61
CA ASP A 76 -0.19 23.39 4.52
C ASP A 76 1.24 23.30 5.13
N ASP A 77 1.69 22.13 5.58
CA ASP A 77 3.02 21.97 6.21
C ASP A 77 4.12 21.54 5.23
N LEU A 78 3.99 21.91 3.95
CA LEU A 78 4.98 21.64 2.89
C LEU A 78 5.63 22.92 2.32
N ALA A 79 5.66 24.01 3.09
CA ALA A 79 6.28 25.27 2.67
C ALA A 79 7.31 25.87 3.64
N ARG A 80 7.73 25.17 4.72
CA ARG A 80 8.67 25.75 5.70
C ARG A 80 9.80 24.80 6.13
N ALA A 81 10.49 24.26 5.13
CA ALA A 81 11.82 23.68 5.29
C ALA A 81 12.71 23.89 4.05
N ALA A 82 12.51 25.01 3.35
CA ALA A 82 13.41 25.53 2.31
C ALA A 82 13.85 26.95 2.70
#